data_AF-A0AAV5SFC4-F1
#
_entry.id   AF-A0AAV5SFC4-F1
#
_cell.length_a   1.000
_cell.length_b   1.000
_cell.length_c   1.000
_cell.angle_alpha   90.00
_cell.angle_beta   90.00
_cell.angle_gamma   90.00
#
_symmetry.space_group_name_H-M   'P 1'
#
loop_
_entity.id
_entity.type
_entity.pdbx_description
1 polymer ?
#
loop_
_entity_poly.entity_id
_entity_poly.type
_entity_poly.pdbx_seq_one_letter_code
_entity_poly.pdbx_strand_id
1 'polypeptide(L)'
;AQMKVRRIWQRTIINKAYDAVLKAQGNGILASEMFRSTLLCMSGIHDFSSDPSFTQLKRCTHSPPPPTPPGQDTMFIERDGRAYKRLQEVIFTDKNIDDIQNVSWLLKTSTCESLNALAWRYAPKDNYFDRKGHELRTMMGIIHWNQTKKDELEGTRIVTGQKAYFNHTLKKHVFRNVKTPARNAWREAVKKATYEV
;
A
#
# COMPACT_ATOMS: atom_id res chain seq x y z
N ALA A 1 -30.17 -9.52 4.62
CA ALA A 1 -29.80 -8.10 4.44
C ALA A 1 -28.38 -7.75 4.95
N GLN A 2 -27.99 -8.15 6.16
CA GLN A 2 -26.71 -7.76 6.81
C GLN A 2 -25.42 -8.03 6.02
N MET A 3 -25.31 -9.14 5.26
CA MET A 3 -24.08 -9.43 4.51
C MET A 3 -23.86 -8.53 3.28
N LYS A 4 -24.93 -7.95 2.69
CA LYS A 4 -24.80 -7.08 1.51
C LYS A 4 -24.16 -5.73 1.87
N VAL A 5 -24.58 -5.13 2.98
CA VAL A 5 -24.05 -3.84 3.47
C VAL A 5 -22.54 -3.91 3.72
N ARG A 6 -22.06 -5.03 4.28
CA ARG A 6 -20.64 -5.23 4.62
C ARG A 6 -19.73 -5.26 3.39
N ARG A 7 -20.15 -5.89 2.29
CA ARG A 7 -19.35 -5.97 1.05
C ARG A 7 -19.25 -4.63 0.32
N ILE A 8 -20.33 -3.83 0.34
CA ILE A 8 -20.37 -2.54 -0.35
C ILE A 8 -19.37 -1.57 0.27
N TRP A 9 -19.31 -1.50 1.60
CA TRP A 9 -18.41 -0.58 2.30
C TRP A 9 -16.97 -1.09 2.44
N GLN A 10 -16.71 -2.40 2.30
CA GLN A 10 -15.38 -2.97 2.46
C GLN A 10 -14.33 -2.30 1.57
N ARG A 11 -14.64 -2.12 0.27
CA ARG A 11 -13.74 -1.47 -0.68
C ARG A 11 -13.51 -0.02 -0.30
N THR A 12 -14.55 0.68 0.13
CA THR A 12 -14.50 2.07 0.56
C THR A 12 -13.63 2.25 1.79
N ILE A 13 -13.80 1.43 2.82
CA ILE A 13 -13.01 1.46 4.06
C ILE A 13 -11.52 1.25 3.74
N ILE A 14 -11.19 0.22 2.93
CA ILE A 14 -9.81 -0.04 2.51
C ILE A 14 -9.24 1.16 1.77
N ASN A 15 -9.96 1.68 0.77
CA ASN A 15 -9.51 2.83 0.00
C ASN A 15 -9.31 4.07 0.89
N LYS A 16 -10.19 4.28 1.88
CA LYS A 16 -10.09 5.40 2.83
C LYS A 16 -8.91 5.26 3.78
N ALA A 17 -8.55 4.04 4.19
CA ALA A 17 -7.33 3.81 4.95
C ALA A 17 -6.08 4.23 4.15
N TYR A 18 -6.00 3.83 2.87
CA TYR A 18 -4.91 4.26 1.99
C TYR A 18 -4.91 5.77 1.73
N ASP A 19 -6.08 6.37 1.47
CA ASP A 19 -6.23 7.80 1.23
C ASP A 19 -5.82 8.63 2.46
N ALA A 20 -6.19 8.19 3.66
CA ALA A 20 -5.80 8.82 4.92
C ALA A 20 -4.27 8.86 5.07
N VAL A 21 -3.61 7.72 4.89
CA VAL A 21 -2.15 7.61 4.99
C VAL A 21 -1.44 8.47 3.92
N LEU A 22 -1.95 8.49 2.68
CA LEU A 22 -1.36 9.27 1.59
C LEU A 22 -1.51 10.78 1.79
N LYS A 23 -2.71 11.23 2.17
CA LYS A 23 -2.99 12.66 2.34
C LYS A 23 -2.32 13.24 3.57
N ALA A 24 -2.13 12.42 4.61
CA ALA A 24 -1.46 12.85 5.81
C ALA A 24 0.06 13.02 5.66
N GLN A 25 0.68 12.45 4.61
CA GLN A 25 2.10 12.66 4.26
C GLN A 25 3.08 12.49 5.44
N GLY A 26 2.84 11.50 6.30
CA GLY A 26 3.68 11.21 7.47
C GLY A 26 3.19 11.84 8.79
N ASN A 27 2.11 12.63 8.77
CA ASN A 27 1.44 13.07 9.99
C ASN A 27 0.49 11.97 10.50
N GLY A 28 0.99 11.14 11.42
CA GLY A 28 0.23 10.01 11.96
C GLY A 28 -1.11 10.41 12.58
N ILE A 29 -1.14 11.51 13.34
CA ILE A 29 -2.37 12.01 14.00
C ILE A 29 -3.43 12.34 12.94
N LEU A 30 -3.07 13.10 11.90
CA LEU A 30 -3.99 13.41 10.81
C LEU A 30 -4.47 12.15 10.08
N ALA A 31 -3.58 11.18 9.82
CA ALA A 31 -3.96 9.90 9.19
C ALA A 31 -5.01 9.16 10.04
N SER A 32 -4.81 9.12 11.36
CA SER A 32 -5.74 8.48 12.30
C SER A 32 -7.09 9.18 12.34
N GLU A 33 -7.13 10.52 12.32
CA GLU A 33 -8.36 11.31 12.28
C GLU A 33 -9.11 11.10 10.96
N MET A 34 -8.41 11.17 9.83
CA MET A 34 -8.98 10.88 8.51
C MET A 34 -9.57 9.46 8.43
N PHE A 35 -8.89 8.47 9.00
CA PHE A 35 -9.43 7.12 9.01
C PHE A 35 -10.66 6.99 9.92
N ARG A 36 -10.60 7.51 11.15
CA ARG A 36 -11.75 7.52 12.09
C ARG A 36 -12.97 8.26 11.53
N SER A 37 -12.76 9.36 10.81
CA SER A 37 -13.86 10.08 10.14
C SER A 37 -14.62 9.21 9.15
N THR A 38 -14.00 8.17 8.58
CA THR A 38 -14.66 7.26 7.63
C THR A 38 -15.90 6.64 8.22
N LEU A 39 -15.83 6.23 9.49
CA LEU A 39 -16.97 5.63 10.19
C LEU A 39 -18.11 6.64 10.39
N LEU A 40 -17.78 7.90 10.71
CA LEU A 40 -18.76 8.98 10.84
C LEU A 40 -19.39 9.34 9.49
N CYS A 41 -18.59 9.40 8.42
CA CYS A 41 -19.09 9.63 7.06
C CYS A 41 -20.02 8.52 6.58
N MET A 42 -19.77 7.28 6.99
CA MET A 42 -20.68 6.16 6.69
C MET A 42 -22.06 6.33 7.35
N SER A 43 -22.16 7.17 8.38
CA SER A 43 -23.41 7.60 9.01
C SER A 43 -23.92 8.96 8.53
N GLY A 44 -23.34 9.53 7.46
CA GLY A 44 -23.73 10.81 6.90
C GLY A 44 -23.21 12.03 7.67
N ILE A 45 -22.28 11.84 8.61
CA ILE A 45 -21.70 12.91 9.42
C ILE A 45 -20.38 13.35 8.79
N HIS A 46 -20.31 14.63 8.41
CA HIS A 46 -19.18 15.21 7.69
C HIS A 46 -18.55 16.43 8.40
N ASP A 47 -19.13 16.86 9.51
CA ASP A 47 -18.59 17.90 10.39
C ASP A 47 -18.16 17.25 11.71
N PHE A 48 -16.90 17.46 12.08
CA PHE A 48 -16.24 16.90 13.26
C PHE A 48 -15.76 18.02 14.20
N SER A 49 -16.13 19.26 13.94
CA SER A 49 -15.66 20.43 14.69
C SER A 49 -16.04 20.39 16.17
N SER A 50 -17.16 19.75 16.51
CA SER A 50 -17.64 19.55 17.87
C SER A 50 -16.96 18.41 18.63
N ASP A 51 -16.21 17.54 17.95
CA ASP A 51 -15.53 16.40 18.57
C ASP A 51 -14.09 16.77 18.96
N PRO A 52 -13.74 16.80 20.25
CA PRO A 52 -12.40 17.17 20.70
C PRO A 52 -11.32 16.15 20.28
N SER A 53 -11.70 14.92 19.93
CA SER A 53 -10.76 13.89 19.44
C SER A 53 -10.25 14.15 18.03
N PHE A 54 -10.90 15.06 17.30
CA PHE A 54 -10.50 15.54 15.98
C PHE A 54 -9.79 16.89 16.11
N THR A 55 -8.47 16.87 16.25
CA THR A 55 -7.66 18.07 16.47
C THR A 55 -7.34 18.79 15.15
N GLN A 56 -7.02 18.05 14.09
CA GLN A 56 -6.56 18.60 12.82
C GLN A 56 -7.63 18.55 11.73
N LEU A 57 -8.47 17.51 11.70
CA LEU A 57 -9.53 17.33 10.70
C LEU A 57 -10.89 17.80 11.24
N LYS A 58 -11.35 18.98 10.81
CA LYS A 58 -12.64 19.53 11.28
C LYS A 58 -13.83 19.19 10.39
N ARG A 59 -13.62 18.91 9.11
CA ARG A 59 -14.68 18.54 8.16
C ARG A 59 -14.13 17.73 7.00
N CYS A 60 -15.01 17.03 6.28
CA CYS A 60 -14.64 16.40 5.02
C CYS A 60 -14.33 17.43 3.91
N THR A 61 -13.37 17.10 3.04
CA THR A 61 -12.90 17.97 1.94
C THR A 61 -13.40 17.53 0.56
N HIS A 62 -14.38 16.63 0.51
CA HIS A 62 -14.95 16.16 -0.75
C HIS A 62 -16.27 16.87 -1.06
N SER A 63 -16.57 17.03 -2.36
CA SER A 63 -17.87 17.52 -2.81
C SER A 63 -18.99 16.57 -2.37
N PRO A 64 -20.23 17.07 -2.23
CA PRO A 64 -21.40 16.23 -2.01
C PRO A 64 -21.52 15.17 -3.11
N PRO A 65 -21.97 13.95 -2.78
CA PRO A 65 -22.26 12.96 -3.80
C PRO A 65 -23.35 13.47 -4.75
N PRO A 66 -23.35 13.05 -6.02
CA PRO A 66 -24.45 13.35 -6.93
C PRO A 66 -25.78 12.85 -6.36
N PRO A 67 -26.89 13.53 -6.67
CA PRO A 67 -28.21 13.15 -6.18
C PRO A 67 -28.50 11.69 -6.54
N THR A 68 -29.00 10.96 -5.55
CA THR A 68 -29.32 9.53 -5.70
C THR A 68 -30.48 9.40 -6.69
N PRO A 69 -30.42 8.47 -7.66
CA PRO A 69 -31.53 8.25 -8.58
C PRO A 69 -32.84 7.97 -7.82
N PRO A 70 -33.99 8.41 -8.34
CA PRO A 70 -35.28 8.10 -7.73
C PRO A 70 -35.44 6.58 -7.51
N GLY A 71 -35.73 6.17 -6.28
CA GLY A 71 -35.89 4.75 -5.92
C GLY A 71 -34.63 4.04 -5.41
N GLN A 72 -33.51 4.75 -5.21
CA GLN A 72 -32.34 4.22 -4.48
C GLN A 72 -32.18 4.92 -3.13
N ASP A 73 -32.20 4.13 -2.05
CA ASP A 73 -31.83 4.62 -0.73
C ASP A 73 -30.32 4.87 -0.65
N THR A 74 -29.93 6.03 -0.13
CA THR A 74 -28.54 6.26 0.29
C THR A 74 -28.23 5.30 1.44
N MET A 75 -27.32 4.37 1.18
CA MET A 75 -27.04 3.26 2.12
C MET A 75 -26.14 3.71 3.28
N PHE A 76 -26.59 4.71 4.05
CA PHE A 76 -25.95 5.13 5.28
C PHE A 76 -26.16 4.09 6.38
N ILE A 77 -25.18 4.00 7.28
CA ILE A 77 -25.28 3.16 8.48
C ILE A 77 -25.82 4.02 9.61
N GLU A 78 -26.86 3.54 10.28
CA GLU A 78 -27.37 4.15 11.50
C GLU A 78 -26.27 4.31 12.54
N ARG A 79 -26.09 5.53 13.05
CA ARG A 79 -25.13 5.84 14.12
C ARG A 79 -25.48 5.03 15.36
N ASP A 80 -24.46 4.45 16.01
CA ASP A 80 -24.61 3.64 17.23
C ASP A 80 -25.47 2.36 17.08
N GLY A 81 -25.95 2.07 15.86
CA GLY A 81 -26.61 0.83 15.52
C GLY A 81 -25.65 -0.37 15.57
N ARG A 82 -26.22 -1.58 15.47
CA ARG A 82 -25.45 -2.83 15.57
C ARG A 82 -24.29 -2.91 14.57
N ALA A 83 -24.51 -2.46 13.33
CA ALA A 83 -23.50 -2.48 12.29
C ALA A 83 -22.36 -1.48 12.56
N TYR A 84 -22.69 -0.29 13.09
CA TYR A 84 -21.73 0.73 13.46
C TYR A 84 -20.80 0.24 14.58
N LYS A 85 -21.37 -0.25 15.68
CA LYS A 85 -20.60 -0.82 16.80
C LYS A 85 -19.73 -1.99 16.36
N ARG A 86 -20.26 -2.86 15.50
CA ARG A 86 -19.48 -3.99 14.98
C ARG A 86 -18.30 -3.56 14.10
N LEU A 87 -18.41 -2.44 13.38
CA LEU A 87 -17.29 -1.88 12.62
C LEU A 87 -16.24 -1.27 13.58
N GLN A 88 -16.68 -0.61 14.66
CA GLN A 88 -15.76 -0.11 15.69
C GLN A 88 -14.93 -1.23 16.29
N GLU A 89 -15.58 -2.30 16.75
CA GLU A 89 -14.94 -3.45 17.39
C GLU A 89 -13.96 -4.22 16.49
N VAL A 90 -14.19 -4.23 15.17
CA VAL A 90 -13.44 -5.08 14.24
C VAL A 90 -12.41 -4.30 13.43
N ILE A 91 -12.72 -3.06 13.05
CA ILE A 91 -11.94 -2.28 12.11
C ILE A 91 -11.34 -1.04 12.76
N PHE A 92 -12.13 -0.29 13.54
CA PHE A 92 -11.68 0.94 14.18
C PHE A 92 -11.27 0.69 15.64
N THR A 93 -10.51 -0.37 15.87
CA THR A 93 -9.94 -0.70 17.18
C THR A 93 -8.79 0.24 17.51
N ASP A 94 -8.51 0.46 18.80
CA ASP A 94 -7.40 1.31 19.23
C ASP A 94 -6.06 0.88 18.61
N LYS A 95 -5.85 -0.44 18.50
CA LYS A 95 -4.67 -0.99 17.81
C LYS A 95 -4.61 -0.57 16.34
N ASN A 96 -5.69 -0.70 15.58
CA ASN A 96 -5.66 -0.32 14.16
C ASN A 96 -5.51 1.21 13.98
N ILE A 97 -6.03 1.99 14.93
CA ILE A 97 -5.87 3.45 14.98
C ILE A 97 -4.45 3.85 15.38
N ASP A 98 -3.75 3.05 16.19
CA ASP A 98 -2.33 3.24 16.49
C ASP A 98 -1.45 2.82 15.29
N ASP A 99 -1.74 1.65 14.71
CA ASP A 99 -1.02 1.12 13.55
C ASP A 99 -1.04 2.14 12.40
N ILE A 100 -2.19 2.76 12.10
CA ILE A 100 -2.29 3.72 10.99
C ILE A 100 -1.43 4.99 11.20
N GLN A 101 -1.17 5.38 12.45
CA GLN A 101 -0.29 6.52 12.74
C GLN A 101 1.16 6.23 12.35
N ASN A 102 1.53 4.95 12.38
CA ASN A 102 2.89 4.47 12.15
C ASN A 102 3.11 3.95 10.71
N VAL A 103 2.06 3.89 9.88
CA VAL A 103 2.19 3.45 8.48
C VAL A 103 2.96 4.48 7.67
N SER A 104 3.97 4.01 6.93
CA SER A 104 4.70 4.84 5.99
C SER A 104 3.81 5.34 4.84
N TRP A 105 3.71 6.66 4.71
CA TRP A 105 2.98 7.33 3.62
C TRP A 105 3.53 7.02 2.22
N LEU A 106 4.76 6.50 2.13
CA LEU A 106 5.36 6.13 0.86
C LEU A 106 4.73 4.87 0.25
N LEU A 107 3.91 4.11 0.99
CA LEU A 107 3.13 2.93 0.55
C LEU A 107 3.90 1.87 -0.27
N LYS A 108 5.24 1.87 -0.24
CA LYS A 108 6.08 1.09 -1.16
C LYS A 108 6.66 -0.17 -0.49
N THR A 109 5.81 -1.09 -0.03
CA THR A 109 6.32 -2.44 0.32
C THR A 109 6.74 -3.22 -0.92
N SER A 110 6.09 -2.99 -2.06
CA SER A 110 6.36 -3.69 -3.32
C SER A 110 7.81 -3.54 -3.81
N THR A 111 8.43 -2.39 -3.54
CA THR A 111 9.83 -2.14 -3.85
C THR A 111 10.76 -2.97 -2.95
N CYS A 112 10.48 -3.01 -1.64
CA CYS A 112 11.21 -3.84 -0.68
C CYS A 112 11.04 -5.33 -0.98
N GLU A 113 9.83 -5.77 -1.31
CA GLU A 113 9.55 -7.16 -1.70
C GLU A 113 10.31 -7.53 -2.98
N SER A 114 10.36 -6.62 -3.96
CA SER A 114 11.11 -6.84 -5.21
C SER A 114 12.62 -6.91 -4.97
N LEU A 115 13.15 -6.07 -4.07
CA LEU A 115 14.55 -6.12 -3.65
C LEU A 115 14.85 -7.43 -2.91
N ASN A 116 14.01 -7.84 -1.97
CA ASN A 116 14.18 -9.09 -1.21
C ASN A 116 14.15 -10.32 -2.14
N ALA A 117 13.22 -10.36 -3.11
CA ALA A 117 13.15 -11.41 -4.11
C ALA A 117 14.38 -11.44 -5.03
N LEU A 118 15.04 -10.30 -5.23
CA LEU A 118 16.32 -10.24 -5.94
C LEU A 118 17.46 -10.75 -5.07
N ALA A 119 17.54 -10.29 -3.81
CA ALA A 119 18.56 -10.68 -2.84
C ALA A 119 18.63 -12.20 -2.65
N TRP A 120 17.49 -12.87 -2.59
CA TRP A 120 17.39 -14.33 -2.50
C TRP A 120 18.08 -15.08 -3.64
N ARG A 121 18.25 -14.47 -4.83
CA ARG A 121 18.99 -15.11 -5.94
C ARG A 121 20.49 -15.11 -5.73
N TYR A 122 20.99 -14.15 -4.95
CA TYR A 122 22.43 -14.00 -4.69
C TYR A 122 22.86 -14.71 -3.41
N ALA A 123 22.01 -14.66 -2.38
CA ALA A 123 22.22 -15.29 -1.09
C ALA A 123 20.97 -16.11 -0.69
N PRO A 124 20.76 -17.29 -1.32
CA PRO A 124 19.68 -18.19 -0.92
C PRO A 124 19.91 -18.75 0.48
N LYS A 125 18.83 -19.07 1.20
CA LYS A 125 18.91 -19.66 2.54
C LYS A 125 19.41 -21.09 2.56
N ASP A 126 19.28 -21.80 1.44
CA ASP A 126 19.61 -23.23 1.32
C ASP A 126 21.12 -23.49 1.26
N ASN A 127 21.93 -22.44 1.04
CA ASN A 127 23.37 -22.55 0.93
C ASN A 127 24.06 -21.81 2.07
N TYR A 128 25.04 -22.44 2.70
CA TYR A 128 25.94 -21.77 3.63
C TYR A 128 26.92 -20.88 2.87
N PHE A 129 27.12 -19.67 3.38
CA PHE A 129 28.15 -18.74 2.93
C PHE A 129 28.94 -18.29 4.15
N ASP A 130 30.26 -18.22 4.02
CA ASP A 130 31.11 -17.53 4.99
C ASP A 130 30.74 -16.04 5.04
N ARG A 131 31.15 -15.34 6.11
CA ARG A 131 30.80 -13.92 6.30
C ARG A 131 31.18 -13.07 5.08
N LYS A 132 32.40 -13.23 4.57
CA LYS A 132 32.90 -12.46 3.41
C LYS A 132 32.12 -12.81 2.14
N GLY A 133 31.86 -14.09 1.89
CA GLY A 133 31.04 -14.53 0.75
C GLY A 133 29.60 -14.01 0.81
N HIS A 134 28.99 -13.98 1.99
CA HIS A 134 27.64 -13.44 2.18
C HIS A 134 27.60 -11.92 1.94
N GLU A 135 28.58 -11.18 2.46
CA GLU A 135 28.72 -9.73 2.26
C GLU A 135 28.86 -9.40 0.77
N LEU A 136 29.78 -10.07 0.06
CA LEU A 136 29.98 -9.86 -1.37
C LEU A 136 28.72 -10.16 -2.20
N ARG A 137 28.03 -11.27 -1.92
CA ARG A 137 26.78 -11.63 -2.62
C ARG A 137 25.67 -10.63 -2.36
N THR A 138 25.57 -10.13 -1.14
CA THR A 138 24.62 -9.07 -0.79
C THR A 138 24.92 -7.79 -1.56
N MET A 139 26.19 -7.35 -1.60
CA MET A 139 26.61 -6.20 -2.40
C MET A 139 26.28 -6.37 -3.88
N MET A 140 26.52 -7.56 -4.45
CA MET A 140 26.17 -7.88 -5.84
C MET A 140 24.67 -7.78 -6.11
N GLY A 141 23.83 -8.21 -5.15
CA GLY A 141 22.38 -8.04 -5.21
C GLY A 141 21.96 -6.56 -5.24
N ILE A 142 22.61 -5.72 -4.42
CA ILE A 142 22.38 -4.27 -4.40
C ILE A 142 22.83 -3.59 -5.70
N ILE A 143 24.00 -3.94 -6.24
CA ILE A 143 24.48 -3.40 -7.52
C ILE A 143 23.49 -3.72 -8.64
N HIS A 144 23.00 -4.96 -8.70
CA HIS A 144 21.98 -5.36 -9.67
C HIS A 144 20.70 -4.52 -9.51
N TRP A 145 20.21 -4.38 -8.27
CA TRP A 145 19.03 -3.57 -8.00
C TRP A 145 19.21 -2.12 -8.48
N ASN A 146 20.30 -1.48 -8.08
CA ASN A 146 20.61 -0.09 -8.43
C ASN A 146 20.71 0.09 -9.94
N GLN A 147 21.36 -0.84 -10.65
CA GLN A 147 21.42 -0.78 -12.10
C GLN A 147 20.01 -0.88 -12.72
N THR A 148 19.15 -1.79 -12.24
CA THR A 148 17.79 -1.88 -12.78
C THR A 148 16.98 -0.60 -12.54
N LYS A 149 17.23 0.13 -11.44
CA LYS A 149 16.60 1.42 -11.18
C LYS A 149 17.16 2.54 -12.03
N LYS A 150 18.47 2.54 -12.25
CA LYS A 150 19.13 3.44 -13.20
C LYS A 150 18.58 3.25 -14.61
N ASP A 151 18.49 2.01 -15.09
CA ASP A 151 17.93 1.68 -16.40
C ASP A 151 16.45 2.12 -16.55
N GLU A 152 15.67 2.06 -15.45
CA GLU A 152 14.29 2.58 -15.43
C GLU A 152 14.23 4.11 -15.53
N LEU A 153 15.12 4.80 -14.80
CA LEU A 153 15.20 6.27 -14.81
C LEU A 153 15.70 6.82 -16.14
N GLU A 154 16.66 6.13 -16.76
CA GLU A 154 17.22 6.48 -18.08
C GLU A 154 16.30 6.09 -19.24
N GLY A 155 15.16 5.44 -18.95
CA GLY A 155 14.19 5.03 -19.97
C GLY A 155 14.63 3.84 -20.83
N THR A 156 15.75 3.18 -20.52
CA THR A 156 16.19 1.98 -21.25
C THR A 156 15.37 0.74 -20.87
N ARG A 157 14.81 0.71 -19.65
CA ARG A 157 13.94 -0.36 -19.16
C ARG A 157 12.46 -0.01 -19.30
N ILE A 158 11.93 -0.11 -20.52
CA ILE A 158 10.53 0.19 -20.84
C ILE A 158 9.57 -0.97 -20.50
N VAL A 159 8.29 -0.64 -20.29
CA VAL A 159 7.20 -1.61 -20.15
C VAL A 159 6.84 -2.14 -21.53
N THR A 160 7.00 -3.46 -21.74
CA THR A 160 6.74 -4.13 -23.02
C THR A 160 5.35 -4.74 -23.10
N GLY A 161 4.69 -4.93 -21.96
CA GLY A 161 3.34 -5.49 -21.91
C GLY A 161 2.83 -5.67 -20.50
N GLN A 162 1.73 -6.40 -20.37
CA GLN A 162 1.13 -6.72 -19.09
C GLN A 162 0.85 -8.21 -18.99
N LYS A 163 1.17 -8.80 -17.84
CA LYS A 163 0.85 -10.19 -17.53
C LYS A 163 -0.23 -10.23 -16.46
N ALA A 164 -1.33 -10.91 -16.77
CA ALA A 164 -2.39 -11.15 -15.80
C ALA A 164 -1.97 -12.26 -14.82
N TYR A 165 -2.36 -12.11 -13.56
CA TYR A 165 -2.29 -13.17 -12.55
C TYR A 165 -3.54 -13.12 -11.68
N PHE A 166 -3.96 -14.27 -11.16
CA PHE A 166 -5.11 -14.34 -10.27
C PHE A 166 -4.69 -13.98 -8.85
N ASN A 167 -5.25 -12.91 -8.29
CA ASN A 167 -5.00 -12.52 -6.90
C ASN A 167 -6.01 -13.26 -6.00
N HIS A 168 -5.52 -14.25 -5.25
CA HIS A 168 -6.37 -15.07 -4.36
C HIS A 168 -6.99 -14.27 -3.20
N THR A 169 -6.37 -13.17 -2.77
CA THR A 169 -6.89 -12.28 -1.71
C THR A 169 -8.05 -11.44 -2.21
N LEU A 170 -7.91 -10.85 -3.41
CA LEU A 170 -8.92 -9.99 -4.02
C LEU A 170 -9.94 -10.77 -4.87
N LYS A 171 -9.72 -12.08 -5.07
CA LYS A 171 -10.53 -12.97 -5.92
C LYS A 171 -10.77 -12.42 -7.32
N LYS A 172 -9.75 -11.81 -7.91
CA LYS A 172 -9.82 -11.21 -9.25
C LYS A 172 -8.48 -11.26 -9.97
N HIS A 173 -8.53 -11.15 -11.30
CA HIS A 173 -7.33 -10.95 -12.10
C HIS A 173 -6.76 -9.55 -11.87
N VAL A 174 -5.45 -9.49 -11.67
CA VAL A 174 -4.68 -8.26 -11.55
C VAL A 174 -3.58 -8.31 -12.60
N PHE A 175 -3.26 -7.16 -13.18
CA PHE A 175 -2.24 -7.03 -14.22
C PHE A 175 -0.95 -6.51 -13.62
N ARG A 176 0.18 -7.09 -14.02
CA ARG A 176 1.52 -6.59 -13.69
C ARG A 176 2.21 -6.16 -14.98
N ASN A 177 2.81 -4.97 -14.95
CA ASN A 177 3.66 -4.51 -16.04
C ASN A 177 4.88 -5.42 -16.19
N VAL A 178 5.09 -5.93 -17.39
CA VAL A 178 6.29 -6.65 -17.80
C VAL A 178 7.23 -5.64 -18.43
N LYS A 179 8.48 -5.64 -17.99
CA LYS A 179 9.53 -4.75 -18.49
C LYS A 179 10.54 -5.53 -19.31
N THR A 180 11.32 -4.83 -20.13
CA THR A 180 12.45 -5.42 -20.84
C THR A 180 13.42 -6.13 -19.87
N PRO A 181 14.11 -7.19 -20.32
CA PRO A 181 15.17 -7.84 -19.53
C PRO A 181 16.26 -6.85 -19.09
N ALA A 182 16.86 -7.10 -17.92
CA ALA A 182 18.00 -6.30 -17.46
C ALA A 182 19.23 -6.60 -18.32
N ARG A 183 19.91 -5.55 -18.82
CA ARG A 183 21.13 -5.71 -19.63
C ARG A 183 22.28 -6.32 -18.83
N ASN A 184 22.36 -6.01 -17.53
CA ASN A 184 23.38 -6.54 -16.61
C ASN A 184 24.84 -6.32 -17.05
N ALA A 185 25.13 -5.27 -17.84
CA ALA A 185 26.47 -4.98 -18.34
C ALA A 185 27.53 -4.81 -17.22
N TRP A 186 27.10 -4.38 -16.04
CA TRP A 186 27.91 -4.28 -14.84
C TRP A 186 28.60 -5.61 -14.46
N ARG A 187 28.05 -6.77 -14.83
CA ARG A 187 28.66 -8.08 -14.55
C ARG A 187 30.00 -8.25 -15.25
N GLU A 188 30.12 -7.77 -16.48
CA GLU A 188 31.36 -7.85 -17.24
C GLU A 188 32.41 -6.88 -16.67
N ALA A 189 31.99 -5.70 -16.20
CA ALA A 189 32.87 -4.76 -15.51
C ALA A 189 33.43 -5.37 -14.20
N VAL A 190 32.58 -6.04 -13.41
CA VAL A 190 33.01 -6.72 -12.18
C VAL A 190 33.99 -7.86 -12.50
N LYS A 191 33.69 -8.70 -13.50
CA LYS A 191 34.60 -9.77 -13.93
C LYS A 191 35.96 -9.21 -14.31
N LYS A 192 35.99 -8.17 -15.15
CA LYS A 192 37.24 -7.54 -15.58
C LYS A 192 38.04 -7.02 -14.38
N ALA A 193 37.38 -6.31 -13.46
CA ALA A 193 38.02 -5.80 -12.24
C ALA A 193 38.57 -6.92 -11.34
N THR A 194 37.96 -8.11 -11.30
CA THR A 194 38.49 -9.25 -10.54
C THR A 194 39.69 -9.95 -11.19
N TYR A 195 39.90 -9.81 -12.50
CA TYR A 195 41.05 -10.40 -13.21
C TYR A 195 42.27 -9.46 -13.28
N GLU A 196 42.08 -8.16 -13.01
CA GLU A 196 43.15 -7.14 -13.01
C GLU A 196 43.83 -6.97 -11.63
N VAL A 197 43.55 -7.88 -10.69
CA VAL A 197 44.17 -7.99 -9.35
C VAL A 197 45.05 -9.22 -9.31
#